data_AF-A0A967ZF18-F1
#
_entry.id   AF-A0A967ZF18-F1
#
_cell.length_a   1.000
_cell.length_b   1.000
_cell.length_c   1.000
_cell.angle_alpha   90.00
_cell.angle_beta   90.00
_cell.angle_gamma   90.00
#
_symmetry.space_group_name_H-M   'P 1'
#
loop_
_entity.id
_entity.type
_entity.pdbx_description
1 polymer ?
#
loop_
_entity_poly.entity_id
_entity_poly.type
_entity_poly.pdbx_seq_one_letter_code
_entity_poly.pdbx_strand_id
1 'polypeptide(L)'
;HWDTLSKGLSDPEGIAVDTSTGNLYVVGKPSGEVREFTPGGTLVRVLDISAADPDKPAGLAFGPTSIDPSQVSLYIAARGVDNNKDPSENDGEIYEFSLGDFVPGDSNDAPEVDARPDATVLAGETVSLHGTVSDDGNPDPPGAIQSITWSQDEGPEDADIDNPNQLVTTVSFPTAGSYVLRLSAFDGQLSASDTVTFTVNGPNGEVPIDVSVAASSDDAEERGGSVKTTSSDLEMTLEKTDLQTVGLRFLALDIPRFATIEEAWIQFHADEAHADVTNLTLAAEDTGDAATFLSSSLNISSRPRTSATASWSPPTWNVTGEAGPAQRTSDLSAVVQEVVDRDDWSAGNDLAIIITG
;
A
#
# COMPACT_ATOMS: atom_id res chain seq x y z
N HIS A 1 -45.39 22.02 3.56
CA HIS A 1 -45.86 22.71 4.77
C HIS A 1 -45.40 21.90 5.97
N TRP A 2 -45.05 22.55 7.06
CA TRP A 2 -44.56 21.93 8.29
C TRP A 2 -45.13 22.71 9.49
N ASP A 3 -45.27 22.03 10.63
CA ASP A 3 -45.95 22.58 11.81
C ASP A 3 -44.98 23.39 12.69
N THR A 4 -45.15 24.71 12.74
CA THR A 4 -44.36 25.61 13.58
C THR A 4 -44.64 25.41 15.08
N LEU A 5 -45.84 24.96 15.45
CA LEU A 5 -46.21 24.74 16.85
C LEU A 5 -45.37 23.62 17.46
N SER A 6 -45.19 22.51 16.72
CA SER A 6 -44.28 21.42 17.10
C SER A 6 -42.82 21.85 17.28
N LYS A 7 -42.45 23.02 16.73
CA LYS A 7 -41.11 23.61 16.79
C LYS A 7 -41.05 24.83 17.72
N GLY A 8 -42.05 25.01 18.59
CA GLY A 8 -42.05 26.03 19.63
C GLY A 8 -42.47 27.43 19.18
N LEU A 9 -43.07 27.58 17.99
CA LEU A 9 -43.57 28.84 17.46
C LEU A 9 -45.08 28.73 17.20
N SER A 10 -45.88 29.21 18.15
CA SER A 10 -47.33 28.95 18.19
C SER A 10 -48.17 29.88 17.32
N ASP A 11 -47.60 31.02 16.92
CA ASP A 11 -48.30 32.08 16.19
C ASP A 11 -47.29 32.77 15.26
N PRO A 12 -46.88 32.14 14.15
CA PRO A 12 -45.91 32.73 13.21
C PRO A 12 -46.55 33.93 12.50
N GLU A 13 -45.89 35.08 12.56
CA GLU A 13 -46.41 36.35 12.02
C GLU A 13 -45.54 36.89 10.87
N GLY A 14 -44.23 36.68 10.94
CA GLY A 14 -43.26 37.19 9.96
C GLY A 14 -42.28 36.12 9.49
N ILE A 15 -41.86 36.21 8.23
CA ILE A 15 -40.86 35.32 7.63
C ILE A 15 -39.90 36.10 6.72
N ALA A 16 -38.62 35.75 6.75
CA ALA A 16 -37.62 36.20 5.78
C ALA A 16 -36.76 35.02 5.31
N VAL A 17 -36.18 35.15 4.12
CA VAL A 17 -35.21 34.19 3.58
C VAL A 17 -33.83 34.82 3.70
N ASP A 18 -32.89 34.12 4.32
CA ASP A 18 -31.48 34.43 4.17
C ASP A 18 -31.02 33.90 2.81
N THR A 19 -30.65 34.79 1.89
CA THR A 19 -30.25 34.40 0.53
C THR A 19 -28.88 33.72 0.46
N SER A 20 -28.07 33.81 1.52
CA SER A 20 -26.76 33.15 1.57
C SER A 20 -26.87 31.66 1.92
N THR A 21 -27.73 31.32 2.87
CA THR A 21 -27.96 29.94 3.34
C THR A 21 -29.20 29.28 2.71
N GLY A 22 -30.15 30.09 2.22
CA GLY A 22 -31.48 29.64 1.79
C GLY A 22 -32.44 29.34 2.95
N ASN A 23 -32.03 29.56 4.21
CA ASN A 23 -32.84 29.30 5.38
C ASN A 23 -33.94 30.34 5.60
N LEU A 24 -34.96 29.93 6.35
CA LEU A 24 -36.15 30.70 6.69
C LEU A 24 -36.07 31.17 8.14
N TYR A 25 -36.09 32.48 8.34
CA TYR A 25 -36.17 33.09 9.66
C TYR A 25 -37.61 33.48 9.93
N VAL A 26 -38.16 33.07 11.07
CA VAL A 26 -39.57 33.24 11.40
C VAL A 26 -39.72 33.83 12.80
N VAL A 27 -40.56 34.87 12.93
CA VAL A 27 -40.95 35.51 14.20
C VAL A 27 -42.43 35.33 14.47
N GLY A 28 -42.83 35.53 15.73
CA GLY A 28 -44.21 35.36 16.14
C GLY A 28 -44.35 35.27 17.66
N LYS A 29 -45.07 34.25 18.15
CA LYS A 29 -45.08 33.87 19.57
C LYS A 29 -44.24 32.62 19.84
N PRO A 30 -43.29 32.66 20.81
CA PRO A 30 -43.00 33.77 21.73
C PRO A 30 -42.32 34.96 21.04
N SER A 31 -42.61 36.18 21.52
CA SER A 31 -42.13 37.43 20.88
C SER A 31 -40.65 37.73 21.13
N GLY A 32 -40.04 37.11 22.14
CA GLY A 32 -38.62 37.26 22.45
C GLY A 32 -37.68 36.39 21.63
N GLU A 33 -38.15 35.72 20.56
CA GLU A 33 -37.33 34.79 19.78
C GLU A 33 -37.53 34.94 18.26
N VAL A 34 -36.45 34.74 17.49
CA VAL A 34 -36.50 34.43 16.06
C VAL A 34 -36.04 32.99 15.86
N ARG A 35 -36.75 32.21 15.05
CA ARG A 35 -36.37 30.82 14.75
C ARG A 35 -35.92 30.68 13.32
N GLU A 36 -34.79 30.01 13.13
CA GLU A 36 -34.27 29.67 11.82
C GLU A 36 -34.63 28.23 11.45
N PHE A 37 -35.11 28.04 10.23
CA PHE A 37 -35.49 26.74 9.68
C PHE A 37 -34.82 26.53 8.33
N THR A 38 -34.49 25.28 8.01
CA THR A 38 -34.26 24.92 6.61
C THR A 38 -35.57 25.09 5.80
N PRO A 39 -35.52 25.20 4.45
CA PRO A 39 -36.74 25.17 3.63
C PRO A 39 -37.62 23.94 3.87
N GLY A 40 -37.01 22.83 4.31
CA GLY A 40 -37.68 21.58 4.68
C GLY A 40 -38.41 21.62 6.03
N GLY A 41 -38.21 22.66 6.86
CA GLY A 41 -38.85 22.81 8.18
C GLY A 41 -38.08 22.21 9.35
N THR A 42 -36.82 21.85 9.15
CA THR A 42 -35.92 21.48 10.26
C THR A 42 -35.50 22.75 10.98
N LEU A 43 -35.71 22.81 12.31
CA LEU A 43 -35.24 23.92 13.14
C LEU A 43 -33.71 23.87 13.20
N VAL A 44 -33.05 24.94 12.76
CA VAL A 44 -31.60 25.10 12.79
C VAL A 44 -31.18 25.68 14.13
N ARG A 45 -31.74 26.83 14.51
CA ARG A 45 -31.46 27.50 15.79
C ARG A 45 -32.59 28.44 16.24
N VAL A 46 -32.48 28.90 17.47
CA VAL A 46 -33.35 29.91 18.09
C VAL A 46 -32.48 31.10 18.53
N LEU A 47 -32.78 32.28 18.01
CA LEU A 47 -32.11 33.53 18.37
C LEU A 47 -32.93 34.23 19.45
N ASP A 48 -32.29 34.53 20.57
CA ASP A 48 -32.89 35.33 21.64
C ASP A 48 -32.86 36.82 21.27
N ILE A 49 -34.05 37.43 21.17
CA ILE A 49 -34.24 38.86 20.92
C ILE A 49 -34.93 39.56 22.10
N SER A 50 -35.07 38.88 23.25
CA SER A 50 -35.80 39.37 24.42
C SER A 50 -35.22 40.66 25.00
N ALA A 51 -33.93 40.92 24.78
CA ALA A 51 -33.28 42.18 25.19
C ALA A 51 -33.90 43.42 24.53
N ALA A 52 -34.51 43.29 23.35
CA ALA A 52 -35.21 44.37 22.66
C ALA A 52 -36.68 44.54 23.11
N ASP A 53 -37.22 43.58 23.86
CA ASP A 53 -38.62 43.54 24.32
C ASP A 53 -39.68 43.86 23.23
N PRO A 54 -39.64 43.20 22.05
CA PRO A 54 -40.50 43.56 20.93
C PRO A 54 -41.98 43.19 21.18
N ASP A 55 -42.89 44.16 21.05
CA ASP A 55 -44.34 43.89 21.09
C ASP A 55 -44.83 43.36 19.73
N LYS A 56 -45.20 42.08 19.68
CA LYS A 56 -45.77 41.42 18.49
C LYS A 56 -44.95 41.65 17.21
N PRO A 57 -43.71 41.13 17.15
CA PRO A 57 -42.89 41.19 15.95
C PRO A 57 -43.56 40.45 14.79
N ALA A 58 -43.62 41.09 13.63
CA ALA A 58 -44.35 40.58 12.46
C ALA A 58 -43.65 40.83 11.12
N GLY A 59 -42.71 41.77 11.05
CA GLY A 59 -41.88 41.99 9.86
C GLY A 59 -40.46 41.48 10.07
N LEU A 60 -39.92 40.77 9.07
CA LEU A 60 -38.52 40.40 9.00
C LEU A 60 -37.94 40.80 7.64
N ALA A 61 -36.72 41.32 7.65
CA ALA A 61 -35.94 41.52 6.44
C ALA A 61 -34.45 41.41 6.74
N PHE A 62 -33.70 40.85 5.80
CA PHE A 62 -32.25 41.00 5.77
C PHE A 62 -31.89 42.28 5.02
N GLY A 63 -30.94 43.04 5.54
CA GLY A 63 -30.47 44.27 4.89
C GLY A 63 -29.06 44.64 5.34
N PRO A 64 -28.41 45.60 4.65
CA PRO A 64 -27.10 46.10 5.06
C PRO A 64 -27.11 46.58 6.51
N THR A 65 -26.03 46.38 7.27
CA THR A 65 -25.97 46.87 8.65
C THR A 65 -25.95 48.40 8.70
N SER A 66 -26.35 49.00 9.82
CA SER A 66 -26.29 50.45 10.03
C SER A 66 -24.87 51.00 10.19
N ILE A 67 -23.88 50.14 10.46
CA ILE A 67 -22.49 50.53 10.71
C ILE A 67 -21.60 50.26 9.49
N ASP A 68 -21.78 49.11 8.83
CA ASP A 68 -21.04 48.65 7.65
C ASP A 68 -22.01 48.10 6.58
N PRO A 69 -22.22 48.81 5.46
CA PRO A 69 -23.16 48.37 4.44
C PRO A 69 -22.70 47.15 3.62
N SER A 70 -21.48 46.66 3.85
CA SER A 70 -21.00 45.39 3.26
C SER A 70 -21.40 44.16 4.07
N GLN A 71 -21.84 44.34 5.32
CA GLN A 71 -22.34 43.29 6.19
C GLN A 71 -23.88 43.28 6.18
N VAL A 72 -24.49 42.22 6.71
CA VAL A 72 -25.95 42.05 6.75
C VAL A 72 -26.45 41.91 8.19
N SER A 73 -27.49 42.67 8.53
CA SER A 73 -28.24 42.56 9.78
C SER A 73 -29.63 41.98 9.52
N LEU A 74 -30.22 41.40 10.56
CA LEU A 74 -31.64 41.08 10.59
C LEU A 74 -32.42 42.29 11.14
N TYR A 75 -33.35 42.80 10.33
CA TYR A 75 -34.27 43.85 10.73
C TYR A 75 -35.62 43.26 11.12
N ILE A 76 -36.13 43.68 12.27
CA ILE A 76 -37.41 43.22 12.81
C ILE A 76 -38.33 44.43 12.97
N ALA A 77 -39.51 44.38 12.37
CA ALA A 77 -40.58 45.33 12.62
C ALA A 77 -41.55 44.76 13.67
N ALA A 78 -41.77 45.52 14.73
CA ALA A 78 -42.72 45.21 15.80
C ALA A 78 -43.63 46.42 16.07
N ARG A 79 -44.61 46.25 16.96
CA ARG A 79 -45.48 47.35 17.37
C ARG A 79 -44.75 48.25 18.35
N GLY A 80 -44.97 49.54 18.20
CA GLY A 80 -44.63 50.56 19.18
C GLY A 80 -45.83 50.85 20.08
N VAL A 81 -45.92 52.09 20.57
CA VAL A 81 -47.05 52.53 21.37
C VAL A 81 -48.22 52.88 20.45
N ASP A 82 -49.36 52.20 20.66
CA ASP A 82 -50.58 52.42 19.86
C ASP A 82 -51.06 53.89 19.91
N ASN A 83 -51.03 54.56 18.76
CA ASN A 83 -51.36 55.98 18.59
C ASN A 83 -52.86 56.30 18.72
N ASN A 84 -53.72 55.29 18.96
CA ASN A 84 -55.15 55.48 19.25
C ASN A 84 -55.41 56.37 20.49
N LYS A 85 -54.48 56.43 21.44
CA LYS A 85 -54.58 57.28 22.65
C LYS A 85 -53.53 58.41 22.72
N ASP A 86 -52.44 58.30 21.99
CA ASP A 86 -51.41 59.35 21.85
C ASP A 86 -51.18 59.62 20.35
N PRO A 87 -51.88 60.60 19.76
CA PRO A 87 -51.84 60.85 18.31
C PRO A 87 -50.48 61.31 17.78
N SER A 88 -49.53 61.62 18.65
CA SER A 88 -48.17 62.03 18.32
C SER A 88 -47.15 60.90 18.41
N GLU A 89 -47.54 59.74 18.93
CA GLU A 89 -46.64 58.62 19.17
C GLU A 89 -46.60 57.66 17.97
N ASN A 90 -45.47 56.96 17.80
CA ASN A 90 -45.25 56.06 16.68
C ASN A 90 -45.84 54.66 16.96
N ASP A 91 -46.63 54.12 16.03
CA ASP A 91 -47.33 52.83 16.18
C ASP A 91 -46.44 51.60 15.90
N GLY A 92 -45.19 51.81 15.48
CA GLY A 92 -44.23 50.76 15.16
C GLY A 92 -42.82 51.03 15.68
N GLU A 93 -42.05 49.97 15.85
CA GLU A 93 -40.61 50.03 16.13
C GLU A 93 -39.86 49.12 15.14
N ILE A 94 -38.65 49.51 14.75
CA ILE A 94 -37.74 48.68 13.95
C ILE A 94 -36.48 48.45 14.75
N TYR A 95 -36.14 47.20 14.96
CA TYR A 95 -34.91 46.78 15.59
C TYR A 95 -33.94 46.25 14.53
N GLU A 96 -32.67 46.58 14.69
CA GLU A 96 -31.58 45.97 13.96
C GLU A 96 -30.86 45.01 14.91
N PHE A 97 -30.79 43.74 14.52
CA PHE A 97 -29.97 42.75 15.19
C PHE A 97 -28.79 42.43 14.28
N SER A 98 -27.59 42.81 14.75
CA SER A 98 -26.37 42.16 14.26
C SER A 98 -26.48 40.69 14.66
N LEU A 99 -26.31 39.79 13.70
CA LEU A 99 -26.42 38.36 13.94
C LEU A 99 -25.15 37.79 14.62
N GLY A 100 -24.39 38.64 15.32
CA GLY A 100 -22.97 38.41 15.58
C GLY A 100 -22.20 38.42 14.27
N ASP A 101 -20.90 38.20 14.31
CA ASP A 101 -20.14 37.97 13.08
C ASP A 101 -20.82 36.84 12.30
N PHE A 102 -21.50 37.20 11.21
CA PHE A 102 -21.58 36.31 10.06
C PHE A 102 -20.14 36.18 9.61
N VAL A 103 -19.39 35.26 10.21
CA VAL A 103 -18.06 34.92 9.72
C VAL A 103 -18.30 34.33 8.34
N PRO A 104 -17.68 34.82 7.26
CA PRO A 104 -17.40 33.94 6.13
C PRO A 104 -16.56 32.77 6.67
N GLY A 105 -17.26 31.71 7.11
CA GLY A 105 -16.78 30.71 8.06
C GLY A 105 -17.89 29.77 8.61
N ASP A 106 -19.17 30.05 8.37
CA ASP A 106 -20.25 29.02 8.40
C ASP A 106 -20.27 28.17 7.11
N SER A 107 -19.29 28.36 6.22
CA SER A 107 -19.04 27.41 5.14
C SER A 107 -18.24 26.26 5.73
N ASN A 108 -18.76 25.05 5.60
CA ASN A 108 -17.99 23.86 5.90
C ASN A 108 -16.66 23.87 5.13
N ASP A 109 -15.55 23.66 5.83
CA ASP A 109 -14.28 23.28 5.20
C ASP A 109 -14.22 21.76 5.06
N ALA A 110 -13.45 21.25 4.09
CA ALA A 110 -13.24 19.81 3.99
C ALA A 110 -12.26 19.36 5.10
N PRO A 111 -12.29 18.09 5.53
CA PRO A 111 -11.36 17.60 6.54
C PRO A 111 -9.90 17.82 6.11
N GLU A 112 -9.02 18.07 7.06
CA GLU A 112 -7.58 18.02 6.80
C GLU A 112 -7.09 16.60 7.03
N VAL A 113 -6.44 16.00 6.02
CA VAL A 113 -6.00 14.60 6.01
C VAL A 113 -4.49 14.56 5.76
N ASP A 114 -3.76 13.78 6.57
CA ASP A 114 -2.32 13.50 6.40
C ASP A 114 -2.10 11.98 6.48
N ALA A 115 -1.66 11.40 5.37
CA ALA A 115 -1.39 9.98 5.21
C ALA A 115 0.02 9.56 5.68
N ARG A 116 0.83 10.51 6.18
CA ARG A 116 2.25 10.38 6.56
C ARG A 116 3.22 10.32 5.38
N PRO A 117 4.51 10.59 5.62
CA PRO A 117 5.52 10.54 4.56
C PRO A 117 5.69 9.13 3.98
N ASP A 118 6.17 9.12 2.74
CA ASP A 118 6.58 7.93 2.00
C ASP A 118 7.53 7.03 2.80
N ALA A 119 7.44 5.73 2.55
CA ALA A 119 8.19 4.71 3.30
C ALA A 119 8.83 3.68 2.37
N THR A 120 9.88 3.02 2.88
CA THR A 120 10.53 1.87 2.23
C THR A 120 10.47 0.67 3.15
N VAL A 121 10.00 -0.46 2.63
CA VAL A 121 9.71 -1.69 3.39
C VAL A 121 10.10 -2.93 2.57
N LEU A 122 10.10 -4.12 3.18
CA LEU A 122 10.26 -5.37 2.45
C LEU A 122 8.90 -6.03 2.16
N ALA A 123 8.78 -6.72 1.02
CA ALA A 123 7.60 -7.52 0.71
C ALA A 123 7.42 -8.62 1.77
N GLY A 124 6.18 -8.84 2.18
CA GLY A 124 5.81 -9.73 3.28
C GLY A 124 5.95 -9.14 4.69
N GLU A 125 6.57 -7.96 4.86
CA GLU A 125 6.56 -7.29 6.16
C GLU A 125 5.20 -6.62 6.44
N THR A 126 4.76 -6.71 7.70
CA THR A 126 3.63 -5.95 8.21
C THR A 126 4.12 -4.63 8.79
N VAL A 127 3.57 -3.52 8.30
CA VAL A 127 3.89 -2.16 8.76
C VAL A 127 2.67 -1.43 9.27
N SER A 128 2.85 -0.50 10.21
CA SER A 128 1.77 0.33 10.75
C SER A 128 1.56 1.58 9.90
N LEU A 129 0.31 1.83 9.49
CA LEU A 129 -0.15 3.10 8.92
C LEU A 129 -0.60 4.01 10.06
N HIS A 130 -0.22 5.28 10.02
CA HIS A 130 -0.49 6.26 11.08
C HIS A 130 -1.10 7.55 10.55
N GLY A 131 -2.31 7.47 10.00
CA GLY A 131 -3.02 8.63 9.46
C GLY A 131 -3.47 9.63 10.53
N THR A 132 -3.62 10.89 10.15
CA THR A 132 -4.30 11.90 10.97
C THR A 132 -5.39 12.59 10.18
N VAL A 133 -6.49 12.90 10.86
CA VAL A 133 -7.62 13.67 10.32
C VAL A 133 -8.03 14.71 11.35
N SER A 134 -8.21 15.96 10.91
CA SER A 134 -8.82 17.04 11.69
C SER A 134 -9.94 17.71 10.92
N ASP A 135 -10.84 18.36 11.64
CA ASP A 135 -12.07 18.94 11.13
C ASP A 135 -12.35 20.25 11.88
N ASP A 136 -13.04 21.17 11.23
CA ASP A 136 -13.45 22.44 11.84
C ASP A 136 -14.70 22.29 12.73
N GLY A 137 -15.33 21.11 12.70
CA GLY A 137 -16.57 20.81 13.43
C GLY A 137 -17.82 21.20 12.67
N ASN A 138 -17.72 21.54 11.38
CA ASN A 138 -18.83 21.74 10.48
C ASN A 138 -18.96 20.52 9.51
N PRO A 139 -20.11 20.35 8.83
CA PRO A 139 -21.37 20.95 9.20
C PRO A 139 -21.83 20.41 10.56
N ASP A 140 -22.46 21.22 11.40
CA ASP A 140 -23.16 20.74 12.61
C ASP A 140 -24.68 20.90 12.42
N PRO A 141 -25.44 19.79 12.32
CA PRO A 141 -25.02 18.39 12.44
C PRO A 141 -24.33 17.84 11.18
N PRO A 142 -23.36 16.89 11.31
CA PRO A 142 -23.07 16.10 12.52
C PRO A 142 -21.96 16.63 13.44
N GLY A 143 -21.21 17.63 13.03
CA GLY A 143 -20.12 18.25 13.80
C GLY A 143 -18.92 17.34 14.06
N ALA A 144 -18.74 16.31 13.21
CA ALA A 144 -17.69 15.33 13.32
C ALA A 144 -17.51 14.51 12.02
N ILE A 145 -16.29 14.02 11.82
CA ILE A 145 -15.95 13.03 10.78
C ILE A 145 -16.88 11.80 10.85
N GLN A 146 -17.53 11.50 9.73
CA GLN A 146 -18.48 10.40 9.56
C GLN A 146 -17.82 9.11 9.09
N SER A 147 -16.80 9.21 8.22
CA SER A 147 -16.08 8.04 7.74
C SER A 147 -14.63 8.36 7.43
N ILE A 148 -13.79 7.35 7.66
CA ILE A 148 -12.40 7.31 7.21
C ILE A 148 -12.18 5.97 6.50
N THR A 149 -11.34 5.97 5.48
CA THR A 149 -10.99 4.74 4.77
C THR A 149 -9.60 4.85 4.16
N TRP A 150 -8.78 3.83 4.37
CA TRP A 150 -7.58 3.52 3.61
C TRP A 150 -7.94 2.68 2.37
N SER A 151 -7.42 3.05 1.21
CA SER A 151 -7.53 2.29 -0.04
C SER A 151 -6.22 2.28 -0.80
N GLN A 152 -6.03 1.30 -1.68
CA GLN A 152 -4.94 1.33 -2.65
C GLN A 152 -5.40 1.99 -3.95
N ASP A 153 -4.61 2.95 -4.45
CA ASP A 153 -4.82 3.58 -5.75
C ASP A 153 -3.97 2.91 -6.84
N GLU A 154 -2.70 2.61 -6.54
CA GLU A 154 -1.77 1.96 -7.46
C GLU A 154 -0.94 0.89 -6.76
N GLY A 155 -0.54 -0.14 -7.49
CA GLY A 155 0.41 -1.16 -7.05
C GLY A 155 0.46 -2.36 -7.99
N PRO A 156 1.52 -3.19 -7.93
CA PRO A 156 1.65 -4.39 -8.75
C PRO A 156 0.64 -5.49 -8.37
N GLU A 157 0.17 -5.49 -7.13
CA GLU A 157 -0.80 -6.43 -6.56
C GLU A 157 -1.60 -5.73 -5.46
N ASP A 158 -2.69 -6.33 -4.95
CA ASP A 158 -3.46 -5.78 -3.84
C ASP A 158 -2.66 -5.88 -2.52
N ALA A 159 -2.53 -4.76 -1.80
CA ALA A 159 -1.99 -4.69 -0.45
C ALA A 159 -3.05 -5.16 0.57
N ASP A 160 -2.60 -5.87 1.60
CA ASP A 160 -3.48 -6.39 2.65
C ASP A 160 -3.57 -5.39 3.81
N ILE A 161 -4.63 -4.58 3.83
CA ILE A 161 -4.91 -3.58 4.87
C ILE A 161 -5.90 -4.19 5.88
N ASP A 162 -5.46 -4.40 7.11
CA ASP A 162 -6.21 -5.14 8.13
C ASP A 162 -7.56 -4.48 8.48
N ASN A 163 -7.53 -3.23 8.96
CA ASN A 163 -8.71 -2.46 9.31
C ASN A 163 -8.71 -1.11 8.58
N PRO A 164 -9.17 -1.05 7.32
CA PRO A 164 -9.03 0.15 6.49
C PRO A 164 -9.82 1.35 7.04
N ASN A 165 -10.80 1.15 7.91
CA ASN A 165 -11.59 2.22 8.51
C ASN A 165 -11.05 2.72 9.87
N GLN A 166 -9.77 2.52 10.15
CA GLN A 166 -9.08 3.05 11.33
C GLN A 166 -7.91 3.97 10.91
N LEU A 167 -7.72 5.07 11.65
CA LEU A 167 -6.59 5.99 11.41
C LEU A 167 -5.24 5.29 11.60
N VAL A 168 -5.17 4.39 12.58
CA VAL A 168 -4.01 3.55 12.85
C VAL A 168 -4.41 2.10 12.58
N THR A 169 -3.80 1.50 11.57
CA THR A 169 -4.00 0.12 11.13
C THR A 169 -2.66 -0.47 10.68
N THR A 170 -2.64 -1.75 10.32
CA THR A 170 -1.50 -2.38 9.66
C THR A 170 -1.77 -2.64 8.19
N VAL A 171 -0.70 -2.71 7.40
CA VAL A 171 -0.70 -3.12 5.99
C VAL A 171 0.48 -4.06 5.71
N SER A 172 0.32 -4.98 4.76
CA SER A 172 1.42 -5.76 4.18
C SER A 172 1.34 -5.79 2.65
N PHE A 173 2.48 -6.00 2.01
CA PHE A 173 2.63 -5.96 0.56
C PHE A 173 3.14 -7.32 0.05
N PRO A 174 2.39 -8.04 -0.81
CA PRO A 174 2.80 -9.38 -1.25
C PRO A 174 4.02 -9.39 -2.18
N THR A 175 4.13 -8.38 -3.04
CA THR A 175 5.10 -8.34 -4.14
C THR A 175 5.93 -7.05 -4.09
N ALA A 176 7.18 -7.10 -4.54
CA ALA A 176 8.02 -5.91 -4.65
C ALA A 176 7.48 -4.93 -5.71
N GLY A 177 7.59 -3.63 -5.46
CA GLY A 177 7.15 -2.59 -6.37
C GLY A 177 6.77 -1.29 -5.66
N SER A 178 6.24 -0.34 -6.43
CA SER A 178 5.71 0.92 -5.90
C SER A 178 4.22 0.77 -5.63
N TYR A 179 3.78 1.12 -4.42
CA TYR A 179 2.38 1.13 -4.03
C TYR A 179 1.98 2.56 -3.62
N VAL A 180 0.80 3.00 -4.04
CA VAL A 180 0.22 4.29 -3.61
C VAL A 180 -1.04 3.99 -2.82
N LEU A 181 -1.01 4.30 -1.52
CA LEU A 181 -2.17 4.17 -0.63
C LEU A 181 -2.77 5.54 -0.37
N ARG A 182 -4.10 5.60 -0.28
CA ARG A 182 -4.89 6.81 -0.03
C ARG A 182 -5.65 6.69 1.28
N LEU A 183 -5.51 7.68 2.16
CA LEU A 183 -6.41 7.91 3.28
C LEU A 183 -7.47 8.93 2.86
N SER A 184 -8.75 8.60 3.03
CA SER A 184 -9.88 9.50 2.74
C SER A 184 -10.71 9.75 4.00
N ALA A 185 -11.24 10.96 4.17
CA ALA A 185 -12.14 11.34 5.25
C ALA A 185 -13.37 12.11 4.70
N PHE A 186 -14.51 11.96 5.37
CA PHE A 186 -15.78 12.65 5.04
C PHE A 186 -16.46 13.14 6.32
N ASP A 187 -16.84 14.41 6.36
CA ASP A 187 -17.46 15.08 7.53
C ASP A 187 -19.00 15.05 7.53
N GLY A 188 -19.63 14.53 6.47
CA GLY A 188 -21.09 14.60 6.29
C GLY A 188 -21.52 15.51 5.14
N GLN A 189 -20.64 16.37 4.65
CA GLN A 189 -20.86 17.24 3.50
C GLN A 189 -19.68 17.30 2.53
N LEU A 190 -18.43 17.39 3.01
CA LEU A 190 -17.22 17.46 2.20
C LEU A 190 -16.27 16.30 2.49
N SER A 191 -15.43 15.99 1.51
CA SER A 191 -14.42 14.94 1.59
C SER A 191 -13.05 15.49 1.24
N ALA A 192 -12.04 14.93 1.89
CA ALA A 192 -10.64 15.16 1.57
C ALA A 192 -9.86 13.85 1.64
N SER A 193 -8.68 13.86 1.04
CA SER A 193 -7.82 12.69 1.02
C SER A 193 -6.35 13.09 0.86
N ASP A 194 -5.48 12.23 1.33
CA ASP A 194 -4.04 12.32 1.13
C ASP A 194 -3.47 10.94 0.78
N THR A 195 -2.31 10.92 0.12
CA THR A 195 -1.67 9.70 -0.38
C THR A 195 -0.27 9.52 0.19
N VAL A 196 0.12 8.28 0.40
CA VAL A 196 1.47 7.86 0.80
C VAL A 196 2.00 6.83 -0.18
N THR A 197 3.27 6.97 -0.56
CA THR A 197 3.95 6.03 -1.45
C THR A 197 4.81 5.06 -0.65
N PHE A 198 4.63 3.77 -0.89
CA PHE A 198 5.50 2.71 -0.39
C PHE A 198 6.40 2.20 -1.52
N THR A 199 7.71 2.28 -1.31
CA THR A 199 8.70 1.54 -2.10
C THR A 199 8.93 0.18 -1.43
N VAL A 200 8.36 -0.87 -1.99
CA VAL A 200 8.45 -2.23 -1.45
C VAL A 200 9.59 -2.96 -2.17
N ASN A 201 10.64 -3.30 -1.44
CA ASN A 201 11.74 -4.11 -1.96
C ASN A 201 11.42 -5.60 -1.77
N GLY A 202 11.94 -6.46 -2.64
CA GLY A 202 11.88 -7.91 -2.41
C GLY A 202 12.64 -8.29 -1.13
N PRO A 203 12.28 -9.40 -0.47
CA PRO A 203 13.00 -9.88 0.72
C PRO A 203 14.42 -10.29 0.32
N ASN A 204 15.37 -9.36 0.48
CA ASN A 204 16.73 -9.38 -0.06
C ASN A 204 16.75 -9.40 -1.61
N GLY A 205 17.51 -8.50 -2.23
CA GLY A 205 17.71 -8.54 -3.69
C GLY A 205 18.30 -9.89 -4.13
N GLU A 206 18.21 -10.22 -5.42
CA GLU A 206 18.94 -11.34 -6.01
C GLU A 206 20.40 -11.28 -5.54
N VAL A 207 20.84 -12.29 -4.77
CA VAL A 207 22.23 -12.41 -4.30
C VAL A 207 22.95 -13.34 -5.27
N PRO A 208 23.77 -12.83 -6.20
CA PRO A 208 24.56 -13.70 -7.05
C PRO A 208 25.63 -14.41 -6.20
N ILE A 209 25.68 -15.74 -6.33
CA ILE A 209 26.71 -16.57 -5.73
C ILE A 209 27.57 -17.13 -6.87
N ASP A 210 28.83 -16.73 -6.88
CA ASP A 210 29.84 -17.19 -7.85
C ASP A 210 30.96 -17.90 -7.09
N VAL A 211 31.03 -19.22 -7.27
CA VAL A 211 31.97 -20.10 -6.57
C VAL A 211 32.65 -21.00 -7.58
N SER A 212 33.98 -20.97 -7.60
CA SER A 212 34.80 -21.89 -8.39
C SER A 212 35.06 -23.18 -7.62
N VAL A 213 35.33 -24.26 -8.35
CA VAL A 213 35.94 -25.49 -7.80
C VAL A 213 37.24 -25.11 -7.08
N ALA A 214 37.38 -25.53 -5.81
CA ALA A 214 38.40 -25.01 -4.91
C ALA A 214 39.63 -25.93 -4.77
N ALA A 215 39.45 -27.25 -4.94
CA ALA A 215 40.51 -28.24 -4.87
C ALA A 215 40.37 -29.29 -5.98
N SER A 216 41.46 -29.99 -6.31
CA SER A 216 41.43 -31.05 -7.35
C SER A 216 40.49 -32.22 -7.01
N SER A 217 40.11 -32.37 -5.75
CA SER A 217 39.14 -33.38 -5.30
C SER A 217 37.71 -32.87 -5.27
N ASP A 218 37.47 -31.63 -5.68
CA ASP A 218 36.15 -31.06 -5.88
C ASP A 218 35.71 -31.19 -7.35
N ASP A 219 36.60 -31.58 -8.26
CA ASP A 219 36.27 -32.04 -9.60
C ASP A 219 36.87 -33.43 -9.83
N ALA A 220 36.02 -34.40 -10.17
CA ALA A 220 36.44 -35.78 -10.24
C ALA A 220 35.74 -36.53 -11.38
N GLU A 221 36.41 -37.56 -11.86
CA GLU A 221 35.94 -38.33 -12.99
C GLU A 221 35.96 -39.81 -12.68
N GLU A 222 34.88 -40.49 -13.01
CA GLU A 222 34.74 -41.91 -12.76
C GLU A 222 34.54 -42.68 -14.07
N ARG A 223 35.44 -43.63 -14.32
CA ARG A 223 35.39 -44.52 -15.48
C ARG A 223 35.45 -45.98 -15.04
N GLY A 224 34.42 -46.76 -15.38
CA GLY A 224 34.34 -48.18 -15.00
C GLY A 224 34.47 -48.41 -13.49
N GLY A 225 34.03 -47.46 -12.67
CA GLY A 225 34.15 -47.47 -11.22
C GLY A 225 35.50 -47.02 -10.66
N SER A 226 36.47 -46.64 -11.49
CA SER A 226 37.73 -46.03 -11.05
C SER A 226 37.58 -44.51 -11.02
N VAL A 227 37.86 -43.88 -9.88
CA VAL A 227 37.72 -42.43 -9.69
C VAL A 227 39.08 -41.74 -9.74
N LYS A 228 39.19 -40.68 -10.56
CA LYS A 228 40.32 -39.76 -10.62
C LYS A 228 39.92 -38.41 -9.99
N THR A 229 40.75 -37.90 -9.09
CA THR A 229 40.56 -36.62 -8.36
C THR A 229 41.75 -35.67 -8.57
N THR A 230 42.48 -35.85 -9.67
CA THR A 230 43.71 -35.10 -9.99
C THR A 230 43.89 -34.98 -11.51
N SER A 231 42.80 -34.97 -12.28
CA SER A 231 42.88 -34.77 -13.73
C SER A 231 43.24 -33.32 -14.04
N SER A 232 43.82 -33.08 -15.22
CA SER A 232 44.10 -31.72 -15.72
C SER A 232 42.88 -31.08 -16.39
N ASP A 233 41.95 -31.90 -16.83
CA ASP A 233 40.81 -31.60 -17.68
C ASP A 233 39.63 -32.51 -17.30
N LEU A 234 38.43 -32.13 -17.77
CA LEU A 234 37.19 -32.88 -17.56
C LEU A 234 36.77 -33.52 -18.87
N GLU A 235 36.80 -34.85 -18.92
CA GLU A 235 36.29 -35.63 -20.03
C GLU A 235 34.76 -35.75 -19.88
N MET A 236 34.05 -34.89 -20.62
CA MET A 236 32.59 -34.87 -20.64
C MET A 236 32.04 -36.13 -21.32
N THR A 237 31.89 -37.19 -20.52
CA THR A 237 31.13 -38.44 -20.70
C THR A 237 31.65 -39.51 -21.67
N LEU A 238 32.45 -39.20 -22.69
CA LEU A 238 32.99 -40.25 -23.58
C LEU A 238 34.50 -40.11 -23.80
N GLU A 239 35.29 -40.97 -23.14
CA GLU A 239 36.69 -41.20 -23.53
C GLU A 239 36.74 -42.44 -24.45
N LYS A 240 36.71 -42.23 -25.77
CA LYS A 240 36.68 -43.26 -26.82
C LYS A 240 35.41 -44.13 -26.82
N THR A 241 35.29 -45.09 -25.90
CA THR A 241 34.17 -46.04 -25.81
C THR A 241 33.61 -46.18 -24.39
N ASP A 242 34.30 -45.62 -23.40
CA ASP A 242 33.95 -45.79 -22.00
C ASP A 242 33.16 -44.57 -21.52
N LEU A 243 31.99 -44.83 -20.92
CA LEU A 243 31.18 -43.79 -20.30
C LEU A 243 31.84 -43.29 -19.02
N GLN A 244 31.92 -41.97 -18.89
CA GLN A 244 32.51 -41.26 -17.76
C GLN A 244 31.39 -40.56 -16.98
N THR A 245 31.44 -40.67 -15.66
CA THR A 245 30.62 -39.83 -14.77
C THR A 245 31.52 -38.75 -14.20
N VAL A 246 31.14 -37.49 -14.38
CA VAL A 246 31.89 -36.34 -13.84
C VAL A 246 31.15 -35.82 -12.62
N GLY A 247 31.89 -35.50 -11.55
CA GLY A 247 31.39 -34.84 -10.35
C GLY A 247 32.07 -33.50 -10.17
N LEU A 248 31.29 -32.46 -9.86
CA LEU A 248 31.75 -31.10 -9.57
C LEU A 248 31.16 -30.66 -8.24
N ARG A 249 32.00 -30.26 -7.29
CA ARG A 249 31.63 -29.86 -5.93
C ARG A 249 31.95 -28.38 -5.72
N PHE A 250 30.99 -27.64 -5.22
CA PHE A 250 31.08 -26.22 -4.93
C PHE A 250 30.94 -26.03 -3.43
N LEU A 251 31.92 -25.36 -2.83
CA LEU A 251 32.05 -25.31 -1.37
C LEU A 251 31.34 -24.11 -0.77
N ALA A 252 30.83 -24.29 0.45
CA ALA A 252 30.35 -23.22 1.31
C ALA A 252 29.39 -22.24 0.63
N LEU A 253 28.34 -22.77 -0.02
CA LEU A 253 27.34 -21.94 -0.68
C LEU A 253 26.48 -21.24 0.37
N ASP A 254 26.57 -19.90 0.44
CA ASP A 254 25.78 -19.06 1.36
C ASP A 254 24.33 -18.90 0.86
N ILE A 255 23.66 -20.03 0.64
CA ILE A 255 22.27 -20.13 0.22
C ILE A 255 21.44 -20.55 1.43
N PRO A 256 20.57 -19.68 1.96
CA PRO A 256 19.63 -20.07 3.00
C PRO A 256 18.75 -21.24 2.55
N ARG A 257 18.45 -22.14 3.47
CA ARG A 257 17.48 -23.20 3.23
C ARG A 257 16.12 -22.59 2.83
N PHE A 258 15.47 -23.20 1.84
CA PHE A 258 14.25 -22.69 1.19
C PHE A 258 14.39 -21.35 0.46
N ALA A 259 15.61 -20.90 0.18
CA ALA A 259 15.77 -19.80 -0.77
C ALA A 259 15.26 -20.23 -2.14
N THR A 260 14.57 -19.31 -2.83
CA THR A 260 14.21 -19.50 -4.24
C THR A 260 15.46 -19.38 -5.10
N ILE A 261 15.72 -20.37 -5.94
CA ILE A 261 16.79 -20.32 -6.93
C ILE A 261 16.19 -19.83 -8.25
N GLU A 262 16.41 -18.56 -8.57
CA GLU A 262 15.87 -17.94 -9.79
C GLU A 262 16.58 -18.46 -11.06
N GLU A 263 17.92 -18.51 -11.05
CA GLU A 263 18.73 -19.08 -12.12
C GLU A 263 19.98 -19.75 -11.54
N ALA A 264 20.44 -20.84 -12.16
CA ALA A 264 21.73 -21.46 -11.82
C ALA A 264 22.39 -22.09 -13.06
N TRP A 265 23.71 -21.95 -13.22
CA TRP A 265 24.46 -22.62 -14.29
C TRP A 265 25.92 -22.83 -13.88
N ILE A 266 26.58 -23.78 -14.54
CA ILE A 266 28.04 -23.94 -14.44
C ILE A 266 28.68 -23.32 -15.68
N GLN A 267 29.70 -22.48 -15.47
CA GLN A 267 30.53 -21.92 -16.55
C GLN A 267 31.80 -22.75 -16.73
N PHE A 268 31.96 -23.36 -17.91
CA PHE A 268 33.18 -24.07 -18.28
C PHE A 268 34.17 -23.19 -19.06
N HIS A 269 35.43 -23.61 -19.08
CA HIS A 269 36.45 -23.16 -20.02
C HIS A 269 36.78 -24.32 -20.97
N ALA A 270 36.83 -24.04 -22.27
CA ALA A 270 37.23 -25.05 -23.25
C ALA A 270 38.72 -25.40 -23.10
N ASP A 271 39.05 -26.66 -22.82
CA ASP A 271 40.46 -27.11 -22.85
C ASP A 271 40.95 -27.31 -24.29
N GLU A 272 40.09 -27.86 -25.15
CA GLU A 272 40.37 -28.08 -26.56
C GLU A 272 39.18 -27.75 -27.47
N ALA A 273 39.47 -27.64 -28.77
CA ALA A 273 38.44 -27.44 -29.79
C ALA A 273 37.87 -28.80 -30.23
N HIS A 274 36.58 -28.99 -30.03
CA HIS A 274 35.89 -30.25 -30.33
C HIS A 274 34.48 -30.01 -30.88
N ALA A 275 34.05 -30.87 -31.81
CA ALA A 275 32.81 -30.70 -32.56
C ALA A 275 31.84 -31.89 -32.49
N ASP A 276 32.19 -32.93 -31.75
CA ASP A 276 31.29 -34.08 -31.60
C ASP A 276 30.04 -33.71 -30.80
N VAL A 277 28.91 -34.26 -31.25
CA VAL A 277 27.64 -34.08 -30.57
C VAL A 277 27.70 -34.74 -29.20
N THR A 278 27.52 -33.94 -28.16
CA THR A 278 27.55 -34.38 -26.77
C THR A 278 26.19 -34.07 -26.14
N ASN A 279 25.58 -35.05 -25.48
CA ASN A 279 24.32 -34.87 -24.75
C ASN A 279 24.55 -35.28 -23.31
N LEU A 280 24.30 -34.35 -22.40
CA LEU A 280 24.58 -34.50 -20.98
C LEU A 280 23.29 -34.36 -20.18
N THR A 281 23.23 -35.09 -19.08
CA THR A 281 22.22 -35.00 -18.02
C THR A 281 22.94 -34.60 -16.75
N LEU A 282 22.51 -33.48 -16.18
CA LEU A 282 23.02 -32.93 -14.92
C LEU A 282 21.98 -33.15 -13.83
N ALA A 283 22.43 -33.69 -12.70
CA ALA A 283 21.66 -33.82 -11.46
C ALA A 283 22.55 -33.40 -10.30
N ALA A 284 21.99 -33.00 -9.18
CA ALA A 284 22.78 -32.80 -7.96
C ALA A 284 22.84 -34.10 -7.17
N GLU A 285 23.83 -34.22 -6.27
CA GLU A 285 23.79 -35.22 -5.21
C GLU A 285 22.62 -34.92 -4.27
N ASP A 286 21.80 -35.92 -3.97
CA ASP A 286 20.63 -35.79 -3.09
C ASP A 286 21.05 -35.85 -1.60
N THR A 287 21.81 -34.84 -1.17
CA THR A 287 22.32 -34.65 0.20
C THR A 287 22.38 -33.17 0.54
N GLY A 288 22.17 -32.82 1.81
CA GLY A 288 22.24 -31.42 2.24
C GLY A 288 23.66 -30.86 2.34
N ASP A 289 24.68 -31.72 2.43
CA ASP A 289 26.10 -31.31 2.48
C ASP A 289 26.95 -32.39 1.77
N ALA A 290 27.37 -32.11 0.54
CA ALA A 290 28.04 -33.08 -0.32
C ALA A 290 29.45 -33.35 0.18
N ALA A 291 29.83 -34.61 0.40
CA ALA A 291 31.20 -34.94 0.84
C ALA A 291 32.23 -34.79 -0.30
N THR A 292 33.50 -34.53 0.02
CA THR A 292 34.61 -34.46 -0.96
C THR A 292 34.71 -35.75 -1.78
N PHE A 293 35.06 -35.65 -3.07
CA PHE A 293 35.26 -36.84 -3.90
C PHE A 293 36.52 -37.60 -3.45
N LEU A 294 36.41 -38.94 -3.42
CA LEU A 294 37.50 -39.84 -3.03
C LEU A 294 37.84 -40.77 -4.21
N SER A 295 39.10 -41.21 -4.28
CA SER A 295 39.56 -42.20 -5.26
C SER A 295 39.04 -43.63 -5.05
N SER A 296 38.19 -43.83 -4.03
CA SER A 296 37.51 -45.10 -3.79
C SER A 296 36.57 -45.45 -4.94
N SER A 297 36.42 -46.74 -5.22
CA SER A 297 35.60 -47.18 -6.36
C SER A 297 34.13 -46.72 -6.23
N LEU A 298 33.54 -46.30 -7.34
CA LEU A 298 32.15 -45.85 -7.45
C LEU A 298 31.80 -44.59 -6.62
N ASN A 299 32.79 -43.80 -6.17
CA ASN A 299 32.53 -42.66 -5.28
C ASN A 299 31.62 -41.58 -5.88
N ILE A 300 31.48 -41.50 -7.21
CA ILE A 300 30.61 -40.54 -7.89
C ILE A 300 29.33 -41.24 -8.34
N SER A 301 29.43 -42.38 -9.02
CA SER A 301 28.26 -43.05 -9.62
C SER A 301 27.30 -43.66 -8.59
N SER A 302 27.78 -43.95 -7.37
CA SER A 302 26.93 -44.48 -6.28
C SER A 302 26.21 -43.41 -5.46
N ARG A 303 26.54 -42.13 -5.65
CA ARG A 303 25.89 -41.03 -4.92
C ARG A 303 24.42 -40.93 -5.32
N PRO A 304 23.48 -40.80 -4.37
CA PRO A 304 22.08 -40.59 -4.68
C PRO A 304 21.93 -39.26 -5.42
N ARG A 305 20.98 -39.16 -6.35
CA ARG A 305 20.80 -37.99 -7.20
C ARG A 305 19.41 -37.41 -7.04
N THR A 306 19.29 -36.11 -7.24
CA THR A 306 18.01 -35.42 -7.33
C THR A 306 17.12 -36.06 -8.39
N SER A 307 15.80 -35.96 -8.17
CA SER A 307 14.79 -36.34 -9.16
C SER A 307 14.75 -35.34 -10.31
N ALA A 308 14.94 -34.05 -10.01
CA ALA A 308 15.15 -32.99 -10.97
C ALA A 308 16.48 -33.22 -11.71
N THR A 309 16.43 -33.07 -13.04
CA THR A 309 17.59 -33.13 -13.92
C THR A 309 17.51 -32.04 -14.97
N ALA A 310 18.66 -31.53 -15.41
CA ALA A 310 18.76 -30.66 -16.57
C ALA A 310 19.45 -31.40 -17.72
N SER A 311 18.88 -31.31 -18.92
CA SER A 311 19.55 -31.78 -20.14
C SER A 311 20.38 -30.66 -20.73
N TRP A 312 21.61 -30.95 -21.13
CA TRP A 312 22.52 -29.99 -21.75
C TRP A 312 23.19 -30.61 -22.96
N SER A 313 23.04 -29.96 -24.12
CA SER A 313 23.76 -30.30 -25.35
C SER A 313 24.68 -29.12 -25.67
N PRO A 314 25.94 -29.12 -25.20
CA PRO A 314 26.85 -28.03 -25.51
C PRO A 314 26.99 -27.85 -27.03
N PRO A 315 26.99 -26.62 -27.55
CA PRO A 315 27.37 -26.36 -28.93
C PRO A 315 28.85 -26.70 -29.15
N THR A 316 29.27 -26.83 -30.40
CA THR A 316 30.68 -27.00 -30.78
C THR A 316 31.57 -25.91 -30.17
N TRP A 317 32.66 -26.31 -29.52
CA TRP A 317 33.67 -25.40 -28.98
C TRP A 317 34.82 -25.29 -29.99
N ASN A 318 34.98 -24.11 -30.61
CA ASN A 318 35.92 -23.93 -31.72
C ASN A 318 37.28 -23.36 -31.28
N VAL A 319 37.37 -22.87 -30.04
CA VAL A 319 38.51 -22.09 -29.55
C VAL A 319 38.89 -22.57 -28.15
N THR A 320 40.13 -23.04 -28.00
CA THR A 320 40.73 -23.32 -26.69
C THR A 320 40.72 -22.08 -25.81
N GLY A 321 40.29 -22.23 -24.57
CA GLY A 321 40.19 -21.20 -23.54
C GLY A 321 38.91 -20.36 -23.60
N GLU A 322 37.98 -20.64 -24.51
CA GLU A 322 36.70 -19.92 -24.57
C GLU A 322 35.83 -20.25 -23.34
N ALA A 323 35.23 -19.21 -22.76
CA ALA A 323 34.31 -19.29 -21.62
C ALA A 323 33.16 -18.29 -21.78
N GLY A 324 32.39 -18.47 -22.86
CA GLY A 324 31.22 -17.66 -23.17
C GLY A 324 29.91 -18.35 -22.79
N PRO A 325 28.76 -17.77 -23.20
CA PRO A 325 27.44 -18.39 -23.02
C PRO A 325 27.34 -19.80 -23.63
N ALA A 326 28.12 -20.10 -24.67
CA ALA A 326 28.19 -21.41 -25.30
C ALA A 326 28.82 -22.51 -24.41
N GLN A 327 29.60 -22.11 -23.39
CA GLN A 327 30.24 -23.00 -22.42
C GLN A 327 29.49 -23.03 -21.07
N ARG A 328 28.29 -22.46 -21.01
CA ARG A 328 27.41 -22.58 -19.84
C ARG A 328 26.50 -23.77 -19.98
N THR A 329 26.20 -24.43 -18.86
CA THR A 329 25.13 -25.43 -18.81
C THR A 329 23.78 -24.81 -19.16
N SER A 330 22.79 -25.65 -19.44
CA SER A 330 21.39 -25.25 -19.28
C SER A 330 21.10 -24.85 -17.83
N ASP A 331 19.95 -24.22 -17.61
CA ASP A 331 19.52 -23.79 -16.28
C ASP A 331 19.38 -24.99 -15.33
N LEU A 332 19.99 -24.84 -14.15
CA LEU A 332 20.05 -25.80 -13.05
C LEU A 332 19.17 -25.39 -11.88
N SER A 333 18.39 -24.29 -11.98
CA SER A 333 17.53 -23.79 -10.90
C SER A 333 16.73 -24.89 -10.21
N ALA A 334 15.99 -25.71 -10.96
CA ALA A 334 15.20 -26.82 -10.42
C ALA A 334 16.04 -27.92 -9.77
N VAL A 335 17.25 -28.17 -10.26
CA VAL A 335 18.19 -29.16 -9.70
C VAL A 335 18.73 -28.68 -8.36
N VAL A 336 19.13 -27.41 -8.28
CA VAL A 336 19.65 -26.79 -7.05
C VAL A 336 18.53 -26.59 -6.03
N GLN A 337 17.32 -26.20 -6.49
CA GLN A 337 16.15 -26.01 -5.62
C GLN A 337 15.82 -27.28 -4.85
N GLU A 338 15.85 -28.45 -5.49
CA GLU A 338 15.58 -29.72 -4.81
C GLU A 338 16.53 -29.96 -3.63
N VAL A 339 17.81 -29.57 -3.76
CA VAL A 339 18.81 -29.70 -2.68
C VAL A 339 18.61 -28.66 -1.58
N VAL A 340 18.38 -27.39 -1.95
CA VAL A 340 18.20 -26.27 -1.01
C VAL A 340 16.90 -26.40 -0.18
N ASP A 341 15.92 -27.13 -0.69
CA ASP A 341 14.67 -27.44 0.02
C ASP A 341 14.78 -28.59 1.02
N ARG A 342 15.87 -29.37 0.98
CA ARG A 342 16.04 -30.55 1.85
C ARG A 342 16.09 -30.19 3.33
N ASP A 343 15.67 -31.15 4.15
CA ASP A 343 15.68 -31.02 5.62
C ASP A 343 17.07 -30.82 6.24
N ASP A 344 18.10 -31.35 5.58
CA ASP A 344 19.49 -31.34 6.01
C ASP A 344 20.34 -30.23 5.35
N TRP A 345 19.76 -29.39 4.48
CA TRP A 345 20.46 -28.24 3.91
C TRP A 345 20.63 -27.10 4.93
N SER A 346 21.75 -26.41 4.88
CA SER A 346 22.06 -25.22 5.66
C SER A 346 22.96 -24.29 4.86
N ALA A 347 22.85 -22.98 5.09
CA ALA A 347 23.75 -22.01 4.47
C ALA A 347 25.20 -22.31 4.84
N GLY A 348 26.09 -22.31 3.85
CA GLY A 348 27.48 -22.71 3.97
C GLY A 348 27.74 -24.20 3.76
N ASN A 349 26.76 -24.99 3.33
CA ASN A 349 26.97 -26.38 2.94
C ASN A 349 27.54 -26.50 1.52
N ASP A 350 28.09 -27.68 1.21
CA ASP A 350 28.68 -27.99 -0.09
C ASP A 350 27.63 -28.64 -1.02
N LEU A 351 27.64 -28.25 -2.30
CA LEU A 351 26.77 -28.80 -3.35
C LEU A 351 27.60 -29.61 -4.35
N ALA A 352 27.16 -30.80 -4.73
CA ALA A 352 27.77 -31.56 -5.82
C ALA A 352 26.82 -31.72 -7.01
N ILE A 353 27.30 -31.40 -8.21
CA ILE A 353 26.64 -31.66 -9.50
C ILE A 353 27.30 -32.86 -10.15
N ILE A 354 26.49 -33.83 -10.57
CA ILE A 354 26.90 -35.07 -11.23
C ILE A 354 26.42 -35.03 -12.67
N ILE A 355 27.37 -35.17 -13.60
CA ILE A 355 27.16 -35.11 -15.04
C ILE A 355 27.33 -36.52 -15.62
N THR A 356 26.35 -36.94 -16.40
CA THR A 356 26.32 -38.20 -17.17
C THR A 356 25.79 -37.94 -18.58
N GLY A 357 25.94 -38.88 -19.52
CA GLY A 357 25.53 -38.65 -20.91
C GLY A 357 25.83 -39.82 -21.80
#